data_AF-A0A8H5C4N9-F1
#
_entry.id   AF-A0A8H5C4N9-F1
#
_cell.length_a   1.000
_cell.length_b   1.000
_cell.length_c   1.000
_cell.angle_alpha   90.00
_cell.angle_beta   90.00
_cell.angle_gamma   90.00
#
_symmetry.space_group_name_H-M   'P 1'
#
loop_
_entity.id
_entity.type
_entity.pdbx_description
1 polymer ?
#
loop_
_entity_poly.entity_id
_entity_poly.type
_entity_poly.pdbx_seq_one_letter_code
_entity_poly.pdbx_strand_id
1 'polypeptide(L)'
;MIILPLLGVLFSGAVAKAWVDIDPGLIPDLDEPLPLYSLGDPTFIPDQLLESLVSGSFGPAKFTKRDNDNGNIVYAYNGSDVVGFVDKDTGETGIFPDYANLEPGPIDFVEALKGFGGGHHAAIPPDDTKFEPVQGPSLVGSDVNQAVEGSGAHEGSGSHEGSGSHGGSLGGTDVTRPGPNVTRRWNDQPAEATYLATGYIQRYVECKGRKFPVCGPGSRASIGVGVGNRVVSLDWFWKPAKKNGKWVKPIDKHRLIELIKKVLGHKAKYGIKVYAIDTCYYDSGKQYLQPVYRVFADTNVNHPNNTGVAPKLLRYFPVGDDHFEPIETKPHGKIEQPNEPPKRPTGEGSGSSHKSRSLIDYFSARSLFQRDFRPRITVGRYVIDSTFWTPDFVSNANDFWNALAPGGPWAKFINAQFFWVFDWMFNIFANFNVNSVNFALIEVPGSPFLVETTGGSLVNIPSNIIPGGFGPNNGGKLGYWIIDASSVVPKWPIDPWFPVFCGGLHTILGWNDVAFFSNTVVTRTARAIRLFNKPVAPAFLDAAYTDPSHRHLAIVVFPCGHFGDRITHLKGLNWGKRKCLSVRYWKTGP
;
A
#
# COMPACT_ATOMS: atom_id res chain seq x y z
N MET A 1 40.63 43.28 49.05
CA MET A 1 41.06 42.98 47.67
C MET A 1 41.28 41.49 47.58
N ILE A 2 40.29 40.74 47.09
CA ILE A 2 40.33 39.28 46.91
C ILE A 2 40.03 39.06 45.42
N ILE A 3 40.99 38.52 44.69
CA ILE A 3 40.88 38.21 43.27
C ILE A 3 40.49 36.74 43.14
N LEU A 4 39.26 36.47 42.73
CA LEU A 4 38.81 35.15 42.26
C LEU A 4 39.32 34.91 40.83
N PRO A 5 39.89 33.74 40.50
CA PRO A 5 40.07 33.35 39.11
C PRO A 5 38.77 32.74 38.58
N LEU A 6 38.23 33.37 37.54
CA LEU A 6 37.09 32.90 36.76
C LEU A 6 37.53 31.67 35.95
N LEU A 7 37.09 30.48 36.36
CA LEU A 7 37.28 29.22 35.64
C LEU A 7 36.30 29.17 34.46
N GLY A 8 36.76 29.58 33.27
CA GLY A 8 36.02 29.46 32.03
C GLY A 8 35.94 28.00 31.55
N VAL A 9 34.96 27.24 32.05
CA VAL A 9 34.63 25.92 31.51
C VAL A 9 33.94 26.11 30.16
N LEU A 10 34.74 26.07 29.09
CA LEU A 10 34.26 25.88 27.74
C LEU A 10 33.68 24.46 27.65
N PHE A 11 32.37 24.32 27.85
CA PHE A 11 31.63 23.14 27.41
C PHE A 11 31.66 23.13 25.88
N SER A 12 32.72 22.55 25.32
CA SER A 12 32.73 22.08 23.94
C SER A 12 31.61 21.04 23.85
N GLY A 13 30.43 21.47 23.39
CA GLY A 13 29.30 20.58 23.16
C GLY A 13 29.78 19.49 22.20
N ALA A 14 30.02 18.29 22.73
CA ALA A 14 30.38 17.14 21.94
C ALA A 14 29.21 16.87 21.01
N VAL A 15 29.33 17.32 19.75
CA VAL A 15 28.38 16.96 18.70
C VAL A 15 28.51 15.45 18.57
N ALA A 16 27.53 14.73 19.10
CA ALA A 16 27.50 13.27 19.05
C ALA A 16 27.58 12.87 17.58
N LYS A 17 28.75 12.41 17.14
CA LYS A 17 28.96 11.93 15.78
C LYS A 17 28.01 10.76 15.57
N ALA A 18 27.31 10.76 14.44
CA ALA A 18 26.46 9.62 14.09
C ALA A 18 27.29 8.33 14.13
N TRP A 19 26.70 7.31 14.71
CA TRP A 19 27.34 6.04 14.99
C TRP A 19 26.39 4.92 14.60
N VAL A 20 26.95 3.76 14.26
CA VAL A 20 26.19 2.58 13.89
C VAL A 20 26.54 1.49 14.89
N ASP A 21 25.55 1.12 15.72
CA ASP A 21 25.62 -0.04 16.60
C ASP A 21 25.40 -1.30 15.78
N ILE A 22 26.34 -2.23 15.84
CA ILE A 22 26.20 -3.54 15.24
C ILE A 22 26.83 -4.53 16.20
N ASP A 23 26.00 -5.42 16.74
CA ASP A 23 26.47 -6.60 17.45
C ASP A 23 27.01 -7.61 16.43
N PRO A 24 28.31 -7.97 16.45
CA PRO A 24 28.88 -8.99 15.57
C PRO A 24 28.19 -10.35 15.67
N GLY A 25 27.56 -10.66 16.82
CA GLY A 25 26.78 -11.88 17.03
C GLY A 25 25.52 -11.96 16.16
N LEU A 26 25.05 -10.85 15.59
CA LEU A 26 23.93 -10.85 14.64
C LEU A 26 24.33 -11.39 13.26
N ILE A 27 25.63 -11.45 12.92
CA ILE A 27 26.08 -11.86 11.59
C ILE A 27 26.06 -13.41 11.50
N PRO A 28 25.26 -13.99 10.58
CA PRO A 28 25.20 -15.44 10.41
C PRO A 28 26.57 -16.04 10.06
N ASP A 29 26.88 -17.20 10.63
CA ASP A 29 28.07 -17.98 10.29
C ASP A 29 27.88 -18.68 8.92
N LEU A 30 28.54 -18.11 7.91
CA LEU A 30 28.64 -18.68 6.56
C LEU A 30 30.09 -19.15 6.36
N ASP A 31 30.39 -20.38 6.76
CA ASP A 31 31.73 -20.96 6.61
C ASP A 31 32.00 -21.48 5.18
N GLU A 32 30.96 -21.51 4.34
CA GLU A 32 30.97 -22.21 3.08
C GLU A 32 30.53 -21.30 1.92
N PRO A 33 31.12 -21.46 0.72
CA PRO A 33 30.64 -20.75 -0.46
C PRO A 33 29.19 -21.07 -0.79
N LEU A 34 28.44 -20.07 -1.25
CA LEU A 34 27.04 -20.20 -1.65
C LEU A 34 26.92 -20.19 -3.18
N PRO A 35 26.09 -21.07 -3.79
CA PRO A 35 25.98 -21.13 -5.25
C PRO A 35 25.34 -19.87 -5.81
N LEU A 36 25.73 -19.45 -7.01
CA LEU A 36 25.09 -18.39 -7.78
C LEU A 36 24.14 -18.99 -8.82
N TYR A 37 23.02 -18.31 -9.09
CA TYR A 37 22.08 -18.72 -10.12
C TYR A 37 21.91 -17.63 -11.18
N SER A 38 21.72 -18.07 -12.41
CA SER A 38 21.32 -17.21 -13.52
C SER A 38 19.81 -17.31 -13.73
N LEU A 39 19.16 -16.17 -13.90
CA LEU A 39 17.73 -16.08 -14.22
C LEU A 39 17.54 -16.25 -15.73
N GLY A 40 16.66 -17.18 -16.12
CA GLY A 40 16.22 -17.35 -17.51
C GLY A 40 15.20 -16.30 -17.93
N ASP A 41 14.55 -16.51 -19.08
CA ASP A 41 13.50 -15.62 -19.56
C ASP A 41 12.25 -15.66 -18.67
N PRO A 42 11.42 -14.59 -18.67
CA PRO A 42 10.14 -14.62 -17.97
C PRO A 42 9.26 -15.78 -18.43
N THR A 43 8.48 -16.32 -17.50
CA THR A 43 7.56 -17.42 -17.77
C THR A 43 6.11 -17.00 -17.68
N PHE A 44 5.29 -17.69 -18.47
CA PHE A 44 3.88 -17.41 -18.64
C PHE A 44 3.06 -18.55 -18.04
N ILE A 45 1.96 -18.19 -17.39
CA ILE A 45 0.97 -19.15 -16.94
C ILE A 45 0.31 -19.77 -18.19
N PRO A 46 0.14 -21.11 -18.26
CA PRO A 46 -0.53 -21.74 -19.39
C PRO A 46 -1.91 -21.15 -19.64
N ASP A 47 -2.24 -20.84 -20.90
CA ASP A 47 -3.48 -20.14 -21.25
C ASP A 47 -4.73 -20.87 -20.71
N GLN A 48 -4.74 -22.21 -20.73
CA GLN A 48 -5.84 -23.02 -20.16
C GLN A 48 -6.03 -22.81 -18.66
N LEU A 49 -4.93 -22.74 -17.90
CA LEU A 49 -4.98 -22.46 -16.47
C LEU A 49 -5.47 -21.03 -16.24
N LEU A 50 -4.94 -20.08 -17.01
CA LEU A 50 -5.31 -18.68 -16.91
C LEU A 50 -6.81 -18.44 -17.20
N GLU A 51 -7.35 -19.06 -18.26
CA GLU A 51 -8.77 -19.04 -18.59
C GLU A 51 -9.62 -19.69 -17.49
N SER A 52 -9.16 -20.80 -16.91
CA SER A 52 -9.85 -21.44 -15.78
C SER A 52 -9.91 -20.54 -14.55
N LEU A 53 -8.83 -19.81 -14.23
CA LEU A 53 -8.76 -18.91 -13.08
C LEU A 53 -9.69 -17.71 -13.24
N VAL A 54 -9.67 -17.08 -14.42
CA VAL A 54 -10.57 -15.98 -14.73
C VAL A 54 -12.01 -16.46 -14.76
N SER A 55 -12.26 -17.63 -15.36
CA SER A 55 -13.63 -18.15 -15.51
C SER A 55 -14.26 -18.53 -14.17
N GLY A 56 -13.45 -19.08 -13.26
CA GLY A 56 -13.89 -19.41 -11.91
C GLY A 56 -14.27 -18.20 -11.05
N SER A 57 -13.75 -17.01 -11.40
CA SER A 57 -13.93 -15.77 -10.64
C SER A 57 -15.01 -14.86 -11.21
N PHE A 58 -15.18 -14.84 -12.54
CA PHE A 58 -16.01 -13.84 -13.24
C PHE A 58 -17.02 -14.43 -14.24
N GLY A 59 -17.21 -15.75 -14.29
CA GLY A 59 -18.00 -16.39 -15.36
C GLY A 59 -17.19 -16.48 -16.66
N PRO A 60 -17.80 -16.65 -17.86
CA PRO A 60 -17.09 -16.98 -19.11
C PRO A 60 -16.29 -15.81 -19.73
N ALA A 61 -15.35 -15.25 -18.98
CA ALA A 61 -14.43 -14.21 -19.44
C ALA A 61 -13.26 -14.82 -20.22
N LYS A 62 -12.88 -14.18 -21.33
CA LYS A 62 -11.78 -14.61 -22.21
C LYS A 62 -10.73 -13.52 -22.34
N PHE A 63 -9.48 -13.93 -22.53
CA PHE A 63 -8.39 -13.01 -22.83
C PHE A 63 -8.44 -12.59 -24.30
N THR A 64 -8.53 -11.28 -24.54
CA THR A 64 -8.58 -10.68 -25.88
C THR A 64 -7.64 -9.49 -25.94
N LYS A 65 -6.97 -9.31 -27.08
CA LYS A 65 -6.26 -8.04 -27.35
C LYS A 65 -7.29 -6.93 -27.52
N ARG A 66 -6.96 -5.73 -27.04
CA ARG A 66 -7.78 -4.55 -27.29
C ARG A 66 -7.51 -4.03 -28.70
N ASP A 67 -8.55 -3.69 -29.45
CA ASP A 67 -8.45 -3.30 -30.87
C ASP A 67 -7.50 -2.11 -31.15
N ASN A 68 -7.16 -1.32 -30.13
CA ASN A 68 -6.30 -0.13 -30.26
C ASN A 68 -4.99 -0.22 -29.47
N ASP A 69 -4.69 -1.35 -28.83
CA ASP A 69 -3.44 -1.50 -28.09
C ASP A 69 -2.35 -2.04 -29.03
N ASN A 70 -1.42 -1.16 -29.42
CA ASN A 70 -0.16 -1.55 -30.07
C ASN A 70 0.80 -2.29 -29.09
N GLY A 71 0.35 -2.55 -27.86
CA GLY A 71 1.16 -3.15 -26.81
C GLY A 71 1.09 -4.67 -26.77
N ASN A 72 2.07 -5.27 -26.10
CA ASN A 72 2.15 -6.71 -25.86
C ASN A 72 1.28 -7.18 -24.68
N ILE A 73 0.37 -6.33 -24.18
CA ILE A 73 -0.53 -6.67 -23.08
C ILE A 73 -1.85 -7.19 -23.64
N VAL A 74 -2.25 -8.37 -23.17
CA VAL A 74 -3.56 -8.98 -23.43
C VAL A 74 -4.41 -8.85 -22.16
N TYR A 75 -5.68 -8.50 -22.29
CA TYR A 75 -6.58 -8.30 -21.15
C TYR A 75 -7.71 -9.34 -21.16
N ALA A 76 -8.17 -9.73 -19.98
CA ALA A 76 -9.44 -10.42 -19.82
C ALA A 76 -10.52 -9.43 -19.38
N TYR A 77 -11.71 -9.57 -19.96
CA TYR A 77 -12.85 -8.70 -19.69
C TYR A 77 -14.05 -9.49 -19.15
N ASN A 78 -14.73 -8.93 -18.15
CA ASN A 78 -16.09 -9.29 -17.77
C ASN A 78 -17.00 -8.09 -18.10
N GLY A 79 -17.75 -8.18 -19.20
CA GLY A 79 -18.45 -7.02 -19.76
C GLY A 79 -17.45 -5.92 -20.16
N SER A 80 -17.58 -4.74 -19.56
CA SER A 80 -16.66 -3.61 -19.77
C SER A 80 -15.47 -3.57 -18.81
N ASP A 81 -15.46 -4.43 -17.80
CA ASP A 81 -14.45 -4.41 -16.74
C ASP A 81 -13.26 -5.30 -17.06
N VAL A 82 -12.06 -4.76 -16.88
CA VAL A 82 -10.83 -5.55 -16.92
C VAL A 82 -10.72 -6.36 -15.64
N VAL A 83 -10.68 -7.68 -15.80
CA VAL A 83 -10.59 -8.63 -14.68
C VAL A 83 -9.24 -9.34 -14.60
N GLY A 84 -8.42 -9.21 -15.64
CA GLY A 84 -7.04 -9.68 -15.64
C GLY A 84 -6.25 -9.19 -16.84
N PHE A 85 -4.95 -9.45 -16.83
CA PHE A 85 -4.04 -9.13 -17.91
C PHE A 85 -2.82 -10.07 -17.95
N VAL A 86 -2.17 -10.12 -19.10
CA VAL A 86 -0.85 -10.74 -19.32
C VAL A 86 -0.03 -9.80 -20.17
N ASP A 87 1.11 -9.35 -19.66
CA ASP A 87 2.14 -8.69 -20.45
C ASP A 87 3.03 -9.75 -21.12
N LYS A 88 2.93 -9.88 -22.44
CA LYS A 88 3.64 -10.89 -23.23
C LYS A 88 5.14 -10.62 -23.36
N ASP A 89 5.64 -9.43 -23.01
CA ASP A 89 7.08 -9.14 -22.98
C ASP A 89 7.72 -9.51 -21.65
N THR A 90 7.02 -9.18 -20.56
CA THR A 90 7.58 -9.30 -19.20
C THR A 90 7.13 -10.57 -18.47
N GLY A 91 6.11 -11.26 -18.96
CA GLY A 91 5.48 -12.38 -18.24
C GLY A 91 4.63 -11.95 -17.05
N GLU A 92 4.55 -10.64 -16.75
CA GLU A 92 3.72 -10.12 -15.68
C GLU A 92 2.25 -10.44 -15.96
N THR A 93 1.62 -11.16 -15.05
CA THR A 93 0.23 -11.62 -15.18
C THR A 93 -0.53 -11.25 -13.92
N GLY A 94 -1.68 -10.62 -14.09
CA GLY A 94 -2.54 -10.27 -12.96
C GLY A 94 -3.98 -10.70 -13.19
N ILE A 95 -4.61 -11.26 -12.17
CA ILE A 95 -6.05 -11.52 -12.08
C ILE A 95 -6.54 -10.79 -10.84
N PHE A 96 -7.51 -9.91 -11.01
CA PHE A 96 -8.09 -9.16 -9.90
C PHE A 96 -9.24 -9.96 -9.30
N PRO A 97 -9.46 -9.96 -7.99
CA PRO A 97 -10.65 -10.60 -7.42
C PRO A 97 -11.88 -9.71 -7.59
N ASP A 98 -13.04 -10.34 -7.72
CA ASP A 98 -14.34 -9.65 -7.66
C ASP A 98 -14.73 -9.39 -6.20
N TYR A 99 -14.17 -8.34 -5.60
CA TYR A 99 -14.42 -8.03 -4.19
C TYR A 99 -15.91 -7.85 -3.84
N ALA A 100 -16.75 -7.47 -4.79
CA ALA A 100 -18.19 -7.30 -4.55
C ALA A 100 -18.94 -8.64 -4.44
N ASN A 101 -18.40 -9.70 -5.06
CA ASN A 101 -19.00 -11.02 -5.15
C ASN A 101 -18.23 -12.08 -4.34
N LEU A 102 -17.28 -11.68 -3.50
CA LEU A 102 -16.65 -12.60 -2.55
C LEU A 102 -17.66 -13.06 -1.51
N GLU A 103 -17.86 -14.37 -1.41
CA GLU A 103 -18.66 -14.99 -0.37
C GLU A 103 -17.78 -15.23 0.87
N PRO A 104 -18.31 -15.09 2.09
CA PRO A 104 -17.61 -15.48 3.30
C PRO A 104 -17.68 -16.99 3.55
N GLY A 105 -16.59 -17.60 4.03
CA GLY A 105 -16.58 -19.02 4.37
C GLY A 105 -15.19 -19.57 4.74
N PRO A 106 -15.09 -20.87 5.06
CA PRO A 106 -13.80 -21.51 5.34
C PRO A 106 -12.96 -21.59 4.07
N ILE A 107 -11.66 -21.31 4.21
CA ILE A 107 -10.69 -21.34 3.12
C ILE A 107 -9.44 -22.11 3.57
N ASP A 108 -9.11 -23.16 2.82
CA ASP A 108 -7.85 -23.90 2.93
C ASP A 108 -6.90 -23.47 1.81
N PHE A 109 -6.00 -22.56 2.17
CA PHE A 109 -5.04 -21.97 1.23
C PHE A 109 -4.03 -23.01 0.70
N VAL A 110 -3.59 -23.94 1.55
CA VAL A 110 -2.58 -24.93 1.16
C VAL A 110 -3.16 -25.92 0.17
N GLU A 111 -4.40 -26.37 0.41
CA GLU A 111 -5.11 -27.25 -0.51
C GLU A 111 -5.34 -26.59 -1.87
N ALA A 112 -5.76 -25.31 -1.89
CA ALA A 112 -5.93 -24.54 -3.12
C ALA A 112 -4.66 -24.49 -3.98
N LEU A 113 -3.48 -24.41 -3.34
CA LEU A 113 -2.21 -24.33 -4.05
C LEU A 113 -1.62 -25.67 -4.50
N LYS A 114 -2.09 -26.81 -3.97
CA LYS A 114 -1.67 -28.12 -4.50
C LYS A 114 -2.01 -28.26 -5.99
N GLY A 115 -3.19 -27.79 -6.40
CA GLY A 115 -3.61 -27.79 -7.80
C GLY A 115 -2.86 -26.78 -8.68
N PHE A 116 -2.30 -25.73 -8.09
CA PHE A 116 -1.53 -24.71 -8.81
C PHE A 116 -0.09 -25.16 -9.11
N GLY A 117 0.50 -25.96 -8.21
CA GLY A 117 1.90 -26.40 -8.30
C GLY A 117 2.15 -27.81 -8.85
N GLY A 118 1.14 -28.69 -8.88
CA GLY A 118 1.31 -30.11 -9.23
C GLY A 118 0.41 -30.58 -10.37
N GLY A 119 0.98 -30.96 -11.52
CA GLY A 119 0.25 -31.57 -12.63
C GLY A 119 0.88 -31.30 -14.00
N HIS A 120 0.28 -31.84 -15.07
CA HIS A 120 0.70 -31.59 -16.47
C HIS A 120 0.55 -30.11 -16.92
N HIS A 121 -0.01 -29.26 -16.06
CA HIS A 121 -0.22 -27.82 -16.28
C HIS A 121 0.37 -26.96 -15.14
N ALA A 122 1.54 -27.33 -14.61
CA ALA A 122 2.18 -26.59 -13.53
C ALA A 122 2.45 -25.13 -13.94
N ALA A 123 2.00 -24.16 -13.12
CA ALA A 123 2.26 -22.74 -13.36
C ALA A 123 3.74 -22.38 -13.21
N ILE A 124 4.47 -23.12 -12.37
CA ILE A 124 5.90 -22.89 -12.11
C ILE A 124 6.74 -23.72 -13.09
N PRO A 125 7.62 -23.09 -13.89
CA PRO A 125 8.52 -23.79 -14.82
C PRO A 125 9.60 -24.60 -14.08
N PRO A 126 10.33 -25.49 -14.78
CA PRO A 126 11.47 -26.21 -14.19
C PRO A 126 12.55 -25.26 -13.64
N ASP A 127 12.78 -25.35 -12.33
CA ASP A 127 13.62 -24.43 -11.56
C ASP A 127 14.63 -25.21 -10.69
N ASP A 128 15.86 -24.72 -10.56
CA ASP A 128 16.86 -25.37 -9.69
C ASP A 128 16.71 -24.95 -8.21
N THR A 129 15.89 -23.94 -7.95
CA THR A 129 15.47 -23.56 -6.60
C THR A 129 14.27 -24.42 -6.17
N LYS A 130 13.83 -24.20 -4.93
CA LYS A 130 12.64 -24.83 -4.36
C LYS A 130 11.63 -23.74 -4.00
N PHE A 131 10.40 -24.14 -3.77
CA PHE A 131 9.33 -23.22 -3.41
C PHE A 131 8.34 -23.90 -2.47
N GLU A 132 7.68 -23.08 -1.66
CA GLU A 132 6.59 -23.52 -0.80
C GLU A 132 5.47 -22.48 -0.77
N PRO A 133 4.21 -22.92 -0.65
CA PRO A 133 3.12 -22.01 -0.39
C PRO A 133 3.25 -21.42 1.02
N VAL A 134 3.21 -20.10 1.14
CA VAL A 134 3.12 -19.43 2.44
C VAL A 134 1.80 -18.69 2.49
N GLN A 135 0.91 -19.15 3.38
CA GLN A 135 -0.33 -18.45 3.66
C GLN A 135 -0.02 -17.10 4.28
N GLY A 136 -0.61 -16.07 3.70
CA GLY A 136 -0.56 -14.70 4.15
C GLY A 136 -1.75 -14.35 5.03
N PRO A 137 -2.02 -13.04 5.20
CA PRO A 137 -3.19 -12.57 5.88
C PRO A 137 -4.45 -12.88 5.07
N SER A 138 -5.57 -12.86 5.77
CA SER A 138 -6.87 -13.04 5.15
C SER A 138 -7.69 -11.77 5.26
N LEU A 139 -8.48 -11.49 4.23
CA LEU A 139 -9.51 -10.46 4.27
C LEU A 139 -10.65 -11.03 5.09
N VAL A 140 -10.70 -10.61 6.35
CA VAL A 140 -11.79 -10.89 7.25
C VAL A 140 -12.74 -9.70 7.28
N GLY A 141 -14.03 -9.98 7.25
CA GLY A 141 -15.06 -8.99 7.45
C GLY A 141 -15.84 -9.33 8.70
N SER A 142 -16.10 -8.33 9.54
CA SER A 142 -17.26 -8.38 10.42
C SER A 142 -18.45 -7.87 9.61
N ASP A 143 -19.50 -8.67 9.47
CA ASP A 143 -20.77 -8.13 9.04
C ASP A 143 -21.22 -7.15 10.11
N VAL A 144 -21.21 -5.86 9.80
CA VAL A 144 -21.97 -4.90 10.58
C VAL A 144 -23.41 -5.16 10.19
N ASN A 145 -24.09 -6.02 10.97
CA ASN A 145 -25.53 -6.15 10.88
C ASN A 145 -26.09 -4.73 10.86
N GLN A 146 -26.72 -4.35 9.74
CA GLN A 146 -27.39 -3.07 9.62
C GLN A 146 -28.26 -2.92 10.86
N ALA A 147 -28.10 -1.81 11.59
CA ALA A 147 -29.07 -1.45 12.59
C ALA A 147 -30.42 -1.48 11.86
N VAL A 148 -31.27 -2.44 12.22
CA VAL A 148 -32.64 -2.51 11.71
C VAL A 148 -33.22 -1.16 12.10
N GLU A 149 -33.38 -0.26 11.12
CA GLU A 149 -34.03 1.02 11.34
C GLU A 149 -35.41 0.70 11.90
N GLY A 150 -35.57 1.00 13.19
CA GLY A 150 -36.81 0.79 13.91
C GLY A 150 -37.93 1.46 13.13
N SER A 151 -38.79 0.62 12.58
CA SER A 151 -40.01 1.00 11.91
C SER A 151 -40.86 1.88 12.83
N GLY A 152 -41.15 3.10 12.37
CA GLY A 152 -42.39 3.80 12.69
C GLY A 152 -42.42 4.57 14.01
N ALA A 153 -41.91 5.80 14.00
CA ALA A 153 -42.61 6.87 14.72
C ALA A 153 -43.86 7.19 13.88
N HIS A 154 -44.95 6.51 14.22
CA HIS A 154 -46.29 6.85 13.77
C HIS A 154 -46.63 8.21 14.39
N GLU A 155 -46.47 9.30 13.64
CA GLU A 155 -47.08 10.59 13.99
C GLU A 155 -48.61 10.43 13.83
N GLY A 156 -49.24 10.00 14.91
CA GLY A 156 -50.68 9.94 15.09
C GLY A 156 -51.11 10.99 16.10
N SER A 157 -51.84 11.98 15.60
CA SER A 157 -52.61 13.00 16.31
C SER A 157 -53.41 12.48 17.52
N GLY A 158 -53.55 13.30 18.56
CA GLY A 158 -54.64 13.13 19.52
C GLY A 158 -54.42 13.78 20.88
N SER A 159 -54.55 15.11 20.94
CA SER A 159 -54.85 15.79 22.21
C SER A 159 -56.30 15.49 22.59
N HIS A 160 -56.51 14.59 23.55
CA HIS A 160 -57.76 14.54 24.31
C HIS A 160 -57.44 14.49 25.81
N GLU A 161 -57.83 15.58 26.48
CA GLU A 161 -57.96 15.66 27.93
C GLU A 161 -58.99 14.63 28.41
N GLY A 162 -58.69 13.95 29.51
CA GLY A 162 -59.59 12.96 30.10
C GLY A 162 -59.06 12.45 31.42
N SER A 163 -59.28 13.25 32.47
CA SER A 163 -59.11 12.87 33.88
C SER A 163 -59.97 11.65 34.23
N GLY A 164 -59.40 10.69 34.97
CA GLY A 164 -60.11 9.50 35.41
C GLY A 164 -59.27 8.59 36.29
N SER A 165 -59.17 8.94 37.58
CA SER A 165 -58.75 8.04 38.66
C SER A 165 -59.71 6.85 38.75
N HIS A 166 -59.22 5.61 38.91
CA HIS A 166 -59.82 4.56 39.74
C HIS A 166 -58.79 3.45 40.00
N GLY A 167 -58.71 3.03 41.27
CA GLY A 167 -57.77 2.02 41.74
C GLY A 167 -58.35 0.60 41.74
N GLY A 168 -57.46 -0.35 42.01
CA GLY A 168 -57.76 -1.69 42.51
C GLY A 168 -57.91 -2.77 41.44
N SER A 169 -56.97 -3.73 41.43
CA SER A 169 -57.27 -5.11 41.84
C SER A 169 -56.10 -6.03 41.52
N LEU A 170 -55.72 -6.81 42.54
CA LEU A 170 -54.87 -7.99 42.47
C LEU A 170 -55.56 -9.09 41.66
N GLY A 171 -54.77 -9.93 40.99
CA GLY A 171 -55.11 -11.32 40.72
C GLY A 171 -55.11 -11.74 39.25
N GLY A 172 -54.23 -12.68 38.91
CA GLY A 172 -54.60 -13.75 37.98
C GLY A 172 -53.78 -13.89 36.70
N THR A 173 -53.04 -15.01 36.65
CA THR A 173 -52.75 -15.85 35.48
C THR A 173 -51.83 -15.28 34.40
N ASP A 174 -50.54 -15.49 34.64
CA ASP A 174 -49.69 -16.39 33.85
C ASP A 174 -50.26 -16.80 32.47
N VAL A 175 -50.02 -15.93 31.48
CA VAL A 175 -50.02 -16.26 30.06
C VAL A 175 -48.70 -15.75 29.54
N THR A 176 -47.76 -16.67 29.33
CA THR A 176 -46.48 -16.44 28.66
C THR A 176 -46.72 -15.91 27.25
N ARG A 177 -46.88 -14.60 27.14
CA ARG A 177 -46.69 -13.87 25.89
C ARG A 177 -45.24 -14.11 25.45
N PRO A 178 -44.97 -14.56 24.22
CA PRO A 178 -43.62 -14.48 23.67
C PRO A 178 -43.25 -12.99 23.64
N GLY A 179 -42.38 -12.58 24.56
CA GLY A 179 -41.84 -11.23 24.59
C GLY A 179 -41.17 -10.92 23.26
N PRO A 180 -41.19 -9.66 22.82
CA PRO A 180 -40.58 -9.25 21.56
C PRO A 180 -39.10 -9.68 21.58
N ASN A 181 -38.73 -10.47 20.57
CA ASN A 181 -37.39 -10.92 20.23
C ASN A 181 -36.30 -10.24 21.06
N VAL A 182 -35.87 -10.93 22.12
CA VAL A 182 -34.58 -10.66 22.76
C VAL A 182 -33.57 -10.65 21.62
N THR A 183 -32.97 -9.49 21.43
CA THR A 183 -31.91 -9.21 20.48
C THR A 183 -30.92 -10.36 20.48
N ARG A 184 -30.87 -11.10 19.36
CA ARG A 184 -29.82 -12.05 19.07
C ARG A 184 -28.50 -11.35 19.37
N ARG A 185 -27.74 -11.85 20.36
CA ARG A 185 -26.49 -11.21 20.77
C ARG A 185 -25.60 -11.13 19.54
N TRP A 186 -24.97 -9.98 19.35
CA TRP A 186 -23.96 -9.70 18.31
C TRP A 186 -22.79 -10.69 18.28
N ASN A 187 -22.69 -11.62 19.23
CA ASN A 187 -21.62 -12.60 19.35
C ASN A 187 -21.99 -14.02 18.89
N ASP A 188 -23.19 -14.24 18.33
CA ASP A 188 -23.60 -15.56 17.85
C ASP A 188 -23.25 -15.82 16.37
N GLN A 189 -22.54 -14.90 15.71
CA GLN A 189 -21.87 -15.22 14.44
C GLN A 189 -20.63 -16.08 14.73
N PRO A 190 -20.46 -17.25 14.06
CA PRO A 190 -19.19 -17.98 14.14
C PRO A 190 -18.06 -17.05 13.71
N ALA A 191 -16.93 -17.16 14.41
CA ALA A 191 -15.74 -16.32 14.30
C ALA A 191 -15.45 -15.85 12.86
N GLU A 192 -15.29 -14.53 12.70
CA GLU A 192 -14.66 -13.83 11.56
C GLU A 192 -14.85 -14.50 10.19
N ALA A 193 -15.96 -14.16 9.51
CA ALA A 193 -16.20 -14.51 8.12
C ALA A 193 -14.98 -14.13 7.24
N THR A 194 -14.26 -15.14 6.75
CA THR A 194 -13.12 -14.95 5.86
C THR A 194 -13.62 -14.91 4.42
N TYR A 195 -13.34 -13.80 3.72
CA TYR A 195 -13.79 -13.58 2.34
C TYR A 195 -12.71 -13.97 1.32
N LEU A 196 -11.44 -13.82 1.71
CA LEU A 196 -10.28 -14.09 0.86
C LEU A 196 -9.10 -14.46 1.74
N ALA A 197 -8.53 -15.64 1.56
CA ALA A 197 -7.22 -15.96 2.10
C ALA A 197 -6.18 -15.62 1.04
N THR A 198 -5.21 -14.77 1.36
CA THR A 198 -4.09 -14.54 0.45
C THR A 198 -2.89 -15.33 0.89
N GLY A 199 -2.00 -15.62 -0.04
CA GLY A 199 -0.68 -16.15 0.23
C GLY A 199 0.23 -15.91 -0.96
N TYR A 200 1.42 -16.46 -0.91
CA TYR A 200 2.40 -16.33 -1.97
C TYR A 200 3.27 -17.57 -2.04
N ILE A 201 3.97 -17.72 -3.16
CA ILE A 201 4.91 -18.81 -3.38
C ILE A 201 6.28 -18.31 -2.94
N GLN A 202 6.73 -18.75 -1.75
CA GLN A 202 8.06 -18.41 -1.24
C GLN A 202 9.09 -19.29 -1.91
N ARG A 203 9.89 -18.68 -2.77
CA ARG A 203 11.07 -19.30 -3.36
C ARG A 203 12.20 -19.39 -2.33
N TYR A 204 12.97 -20.47 -2.35
CA TYR A 204 14.14 -20.67 -1.50
C TYR A 204 15.22 -21.50 -2.19
N VAL A 205 16.46 -21.29 -1.77
CA VAL A 205 17.63 -22.09 -2.16
C VAL A 205 18.00 -23.02 -1.02
N GLU A 206 18.16 -24.30 -1.35
CA GLU A 206 18.74 -25.27 -0.43
C GLU A 206 20.22 -25.50 -0.76
N CYS A 207 21.08 -25.28 0.22
CA CYS A 207 22.52 -25.50 0.10
C CYS A 207 23.02 -26.19 1.37
N LYS A 208 23.55 -27.40 1.22
CA LYS A 208 24.14 -28.20 2.31
C LYS A 208 23.21 -28.36 3.53
N GLY A 209 21.94 -28.66 3.26
CA GLY A 209 20.91 -28.84 4.29
C GLY A 209 20.42 -27.55 4.95
N ARG A 210 20.94 -26.37 4.56
CA ARG A 210 20.42 -25.07 4.99
C ARG A 210 19.49 -24.49 3.93
N LYS A 211 18.41 -23.89 4.39
CA LYS A 211 17.39 -23.21 3.57
C LYS A 211 17.60 -21.70 3.62
N PHE A 212 17.75 -21.08 2.46
CA PHE A 212 17.90 -19.63 2.32
C PHE A 212 16.72 -19.08 1.54
N PRO A 213 15.92 -18.16 2.11
CA PRO A 213 14.80 -17.56 1.39
C PRO A 213 15.30 -16.71 0.22
N VAL A 214 14.49 -16.59 -0.82
CA VAL A 214 14.68 -15.56 -1.85
C VAL A 214 14.01 -14.26 -1.40
N CYS A 215 14.71 -13.15 -1.57
CA CYS A 215 14.33 -11.79 -1.19
C CYS A 215 14.48 -10.85 -2.41
N GLY A 216 13.98 -9.62 -2.29
CA GLY A 216 14.04 -8.64 -3.39
C GLY A 216 12.78 -8.60 -4.26
N PRO A 217 12.74 -7.69 -5.26
CA PRO A 217 11.53 -7.40 -6.03
C PRO A 217 11.27 -8.32 -7.23
N GLY A 218 12.16 -9.26 -7.55
CA GLY A 218 12.12 -10.09 -8.74
C GLY A 218 11.01 -11.16 -8.73
N SER A 219 11.37 -12.42 -8.96
CA SER A 219 10.40 -13.51 -9.14
C SER A 219 9.46 -13.65 -7.94
N ARG A 220 8.16 -13.51 -8.19
CA ARG A 220 7.10 -13.49 -7.20
C ARG A 220 5.80 -14.06 -7.77
N ALA A 221 5.07 -14.76 -6.93
CA ALA A 221 3.72 -15.20 -7.22
C ALA A 221 2.86 -15.03 -5.97
N SER A 222 1.86 -14.17 -6.03
CA SER A 222 0.91 -13.92 -4.95
C SER A 222 -0.48 -14.38 -5.41
N ILE A 223 -1.19 -15.06 -4.52
CA ILE A 223 -2.41 -15.78 -4.87
C ILE A 223 -3.46 -15.45 -3.82
N GLY A 224 -4.68 -15.12 -4.26
CA GLY A 224 -5.84 -14.99 -3.41
C GLY A 224 -6.80 -16.14 -3.65
N VAL A 225 -7.25 -16.75 -2.58
CA VAL A 225 -8.12 -17.91 -2.56
C VAL A 225 -9.42 -17.53 -1.86
N GLY A 226 -10.55 -17.68 -2.55
CA GLY A 226 -11.89 -17.47 -2.01
C GLY A 226 -12.51 -18.78 -1.51
N VAL A 227 -13.79 -18.70 -1.13
CA VAL A 227 -14.55 -19.86 -0.64
C VAL A 227 -14.59 -21.01 -1.66
N GLY A 228 -14.48 -22.23 -1.12
CA GLY A 228 -14.35 -23.45 -1.91
C GLY A 228 -12.94 -23.69 -2.44
N ASN A 229 -11.92 -23.08 -1.81
CA ASN A 229 -10.50 -23.21 -2.16
C ASN A 229 -10.19 -22.79 -3.60
N ARG A 230 -10.95 -21.84 -4.14
CA ARG A 230 -10.80 -21.37 -5.52
C ARG A 230 -9.84 -20.19 -5.57
N VAL A 231 -8.87 -20.23 -6.48
CA VAL A 231 -8.01 -19.08 -6.75
C VAL A 231 -8.84 -18.01 -7.46
N VAL A 232 -8.99 -16.85 -6.81
CA VAL A 232 -9.78 -15.71 -7.30
C VAL A 232 -8.95 -14.48 -7.63
N SER A 233 -7.68 -14.45 -7.21
CA SER A 233 -6.74 -13.41 -7.62
C SER A 233 -5.34 -13.95 -7.79
N LEU A 234 -4.57 -13.30 -8.65
CA LEU A 234 -3.20 -13.68 -8.98
C LEU A 234 -2.37 -12.44 -9.30
N ASP A 235 -1.16 -12.37 -8.77
CA ASP A 235 -0.10 -11.48 -9.21
C ASP A 235 1.13 -12.36 -9.46
N TRP A 236 1.53 -12.49 -10.72
CA TRP A 236 2.54 -13.43 -11.16
C TRP A 236 3.61 -12.74 -11.99
N PHE A 237 4.86 -12.94 -11.59
CA PHE A 237 6.03 -12.61 -12.38
C PHE A 237 7.12 -13.60 -11.99
N TRP A 238 7.54 -14.49 -12.89
CA TRP A 238 8.48 -15.55 -12.53
C TRP A 238 9.56 -15.74 -13.57
N LYS A 239 10.82 -15.70 -13.13
CA LYS A 239 12.00 -16.05 -13.93
C LYS A 239 12.65 -17.30 -13.35
N PRO A 240 12.77 -18.40 -14.12
CA PRO A 240 13.33 -19.64 -13.62
C PRO A 240 14.81 -19.42 -13.34
N ALA A 241 15.35 -19.99 -12.26
CA ALA A 241 16.78 -19.87 -11.98
C ALA A 241 17.49 -21.20 -12.16
N LYS A 242 18.68 -21.12 -12.75
CA LYS A 242 19.56 -22.26 -13.00
C LYS A 242 20.90 -22.04 -12.32
N LYS A 243 21.42 -23.08 -11.67
CA LYS A 243 22.77 -23.05 -11.10
C LYS A 243 23.75 -22.81 -12.24
N ASN A 244 24.60 -21.79 -12.12
CA ASN A 244 25.56 -21.44 -13.18
C ASN A 244 26.99 -21.96 -12.92
N GLY A 245 27.16 -22.82 -11.91
CA GLY A 245 28.44 -23.39 -11.53
C GLY A 245 29.37 -22.47 -10.73
N LYS A 246 29.04 -21.17 -10.58
CA LYS A 246 29.82 -20.24 -9.76
C LYS A 246 29.41 -20.32 -8.29
N TRP A 247 30.38 -20.06 -7.43
CA TRP A 247 30.23 -20.06 -5.97
C TRP A 247 30.74 -18.75 -5.41
N VAL A 248 29.97 -18.16 -4.49
CA VAL A 248 30.27 -16.88 -3.85
C VAL A 248 30.84 -17.16 -2.47
N LYS A 249 32.12 -16.81 -2.26
CA LYS A 249 32.76 -16.94 -0.96
C LYS A 249 32.29 -15.81 -0.04
N PRO A 250 31.84 -16.10 1.20
CA PRO A 250 31.47 -15.08 2.18
C PRO A 250 32.64 -14.14 2.50
N ILE A 251 32.35 -12.84 2.59
CA ILE A 251 33.27 -11.84 3.10
C ILE A 251 33.49 -12.06 4.59
N ASP A 252 34.68 -11.71 5.04
CA ASP A 252 35.05 -11.74 6.45
C ASP A 252 34.09 -10.86 7.29
N LYS A 253 33.74 -11.34 8.50
CA LYS A 253 32.77 -10.67 9.38
C LYS A 253 33.20 -9.25 9.75
N HIS A 254 34.48 -9.04 10.06
CA HIS A 254 34.99 -7.72 10.39
C HIS A 254 34.85 -6.78 9.19
N ARG A 255 35.18 -7.27 7.99
CA ARG A 255 35.00 -6.51 6.75
C ARG A 255 33.54 -6.18 6.45
N LEU A 256 32.60 -7.11 6.69
CA LEU A 256 31.16 -6.84 6.58
C LEU A 256 30.72 -5.73 7.54
N ILE A 257 31.16 -5.78 8.80
CA ILE A 257 30.83 -4.74 9.81
C ILE A 257 31.30 -3.37 9.32
N GLU A 258 32.53 -3.26 8.83
CA GLU A 258 33.06 -2.00 8.30
C GLU A 258 32.27 -1.51 7.08
N LEU A 259 31.85 -2.43 6.20
CA LEU A 259 31.01 -2.09 5.05
C LEU A 259 29.63 -1.56 5.50
N ILE A 260 28.96 -2.23 6.44
CA ILE A 260 27.66 -1.81 6.97
C ILE A 260 27.79 -0.45 7.66
N LYS A 261 28.77 -0.29 8.56
CA LYS A 261 29.05 0.98 9.26
C LYS A 261 29.30 2.11 8.26
N LYS A 262 30.07 1.85 7.21
CA LYS A 262 30.35 2.84 6.17
C LYS A 262 29.07 3.24 5.42
N VAL A 263 28.28 2.27 4.96
CA VAL A 263 27.06 2.55 4.16
C VAL A 263 25.99 3.23 5.00
N LEU A 264 25.72 2.72 6.20
CA LEU A 264 24.70 3.27 7.09
C LEU A 264 25.14 4.60 7.73
N GLY A 265 26.42 4.74 8.08
CA GLY A 265 26.97 5.92 8.71
C GLY A 265 27.18 7.11 7.77
N HIS A 266 27.30 6.90 6.45
CA HIS A 266 27.68 7.93 5.47
C HIS A 266 26.72 9.13 5.40
N LYS A 267 25.50 9.04 5.95
CA LYS A 267 24.56 10.17 5.99
C LYS A 267 23.85 10.34 7.33
N ALA A 268 24.02 9.41 8.28
CA ALA A 268 23.22 9.40 9.50
C ALA A 268 23.44 10.68 10.31
N LYS A 269 22.36 11.30 10.81
CA LYS A 269 22.46 12.44 11.74
C LYS A 269 22.54 11.99 13.20
N TYR A 270 22.08 10.77 13.49
CA TYR A 270 21.92 10.19 14.82
C TYR A 270 22.37 8.72 14.83
N GLY A 271 22.23 8.05 15.98
CA GLY A 271 22.55 6.63 16.11
C GLY A 271 21.69 5.75 15.20
N ILE A 272 22.30 4.74 14.59
CA ILE A 272 21.61 3.65 13.91
C ILE A 272 21.91 2.38 14.70
N LYS A 273 20.90 1.59 15.04
CA LYS A 273 21.08 0.29 15.72
C LYS A 273 20.64 -0.84 14.80
N VAL A 274 21.59 -1.66 14.37
CA VAL A 274 21.27 -2.90 13.66
C VAL A 274 20.73 -3.91 14.67
N TYR A 275 19.55 -4.46 14.39
CA TYR A 275 18.89 -5.42 15.29
C TYR A 275 18.72 -6.81 14.68
N ALA A 276 18.86 -6.96 13.36
CA ALA A 276 18.86 -8.26 12.71
C ALA A 276 19.69 -8.24 11.43
N ILE A 277 20.41 -9.33 11.19
CA ILE A 277 21.09 -9.63 9.93
C ILE A 277 20.76 -11.08 9.60
N ASP A 278 20.17 -11.32 8.43
CA ASP A 278 19.99 -12.68 7.91
C ASP A 278 20.60 -12.84 6.52
N THR A 279 20.67 -14.07 6.04
CA THR A 279 21.16 -14.39 4.70
C THR A 279 19.99 -14.80 3.81
N CYS A 280 19.86 -14.15 2.67
CA CYS A 280 18.87 -14.48 1.65
C CYS A 280 19.49 -14.45 0.26
N TYR A 281 18.75 -14.93 -0.73
CA TYR A 281 19.11 -14.81 -2.14
C TYR A 281 18.35 -13.64 -2.76
N TYR A 282 19.04 -12.59 -3.15
CA TYR A 282 18.45 -11.41 -3.76
C TYR A 282 18.12 -11.66 -5.23
N ASP A 283 16.83 -11.55 -5.56
CA ASP A 283 16.29 -11.54 -6.91
C ASP A 283 15.94 -10.11 -7.30
N SER A 284 16.74 -9.52 -8.20
CA SER A 284 16.46 -8.19 -8.75
C SER A 284 15.43 -8.21 -9.88
N GLY A 285 15.05 -9.39 -10.38
CA GLY A 285 14.29 -9.60 -11.61
C GLY A 285 15.11 -9.48 -12.90
N LYS A 286 16.42 -9.23 -12.80
CA LYS A 286 17.31 -9.02 -13.97
C LYS A 286 17.95 -10.32 -14.43
N GLN A 287 19.21 -10.55 -14.11
CA GLN A 287 20.06 -11.61 -14.67
C GLN A 287 20.47 -12.66 -13.64
N TYR A 288 20.54 -12.32 -12.35
CA TYR A 288 21.06 -13.21 -11.32
C TYR A 288 20.17 -13.26 -10.07
N LEU A 289 20.21 -14.43 -9.43
CA LEU A 289 19.76 -14.64 -8.07
C LEU A 289 21.02 -14.90 -7.22
N GLN A 290 21.40 -13.93 -6.39
CA GLN A 290 22.71 -13.89 -5.72
C GLN A 290 22.59 -13.82 -4.19
N PRO A 291 23.50 -14.46 -3.42
CA PRO A 291 23.44 -14.43 -1.96
C PRO A 291 23.80 -13.05 -1.39
N VAL A 292 22.99 -12.57 -0.44
CA VAL A 292 23.14 -11.28 0.23
C VAL A 292 22.91 -11.41 1.74
N TYR A 293 23.52 -10.51 2.51
CA TYR A 293 23.10 -10.20 3.87
C TYR A 293 21.98 -9.16 3.81
N ARG A 294 20.86 -9.45 4.46
CA ARG A 294 19.74 -8.53 4.63
C ARG A 294 19.81 -7.96 6.04
N VAL A 295 20.03 -6.64 6.11
CA VAL A 295 20.30 -5.90 7.34
C VAL A 295 19.09 -5.06 7.69
N PHE A 296 18.58 -5.27 8.90
CA PHE A 296 17.49 -4.50 9.50
C PHE A 296 18.05 -3.61 10.61
N ALA A 297 17.69 -2.33 10.59
CA ALA A 297 18.18 -1.38 11.57
C ALA A 297 17.11 -0.38 12.00
N ASP A 298 17.21 0.09 13.23
CA ASP A 298 16.49 1.25 13.73
C ASP A 298 17.33 2.50 13.51
N THR A 299 16.71 3.58 13.09
CA THR A 299 17.38 4.87 12.91
C THR A 299 16.97 5.87 13.98
N ASN A 300 17.77 6.92 14.17
CA ASN A 300 17.51 7.96 15.18
C ASN A 300 17.44 7.40 16.61
N VAL A 301 18.24 6.38 16.87
CA VAL A 301 18.43 5.84 18.22
C VAL A 301 19.13 6.91 19.05
N ASN A 302 18.61 7.15 20.26
CA ASN A 302 19.04 8.19 21.18
C ASN A 302 18.80 9.64 20.71
N HIS A 303 17.91 9.85 19.75
CA HIS A 303 17.45 11.20 19.45
C HIS A 303 16.61 11.72 20.64
N PRO A 304 16.94 12.89 21.24
CA PRO A 304 16.36 13.33 22.51
C PRO A 304 14.83 13.53 22.47
N ASN A 305 14.29 13.82 21.29
CA ASN A 305 12.84 13.99 21.09
C ASN A 305 12.13 12.74 20.53
N ASN A 306 12.80 11.59 20.47
CA ASN A 306 12.18 10.38 19.92
C ASN A 306 11.39 9.65 21.00
N THR A 307 10.16 10.12 21.25
CA THR A 307 9.18 9.45 22.11
C THR A 307 8.40 8.35 21.36
N GLY A 308 8.61 8.22 20.04
CA GLY A 308 7.95 7.26 19.18
C GLY A 308 8.82 6.04 18.82
N VAL A 309 8.22 5.10 18.09
CA VAL A 309 8.92 3.94 17.53
C VAL A 309 9.95 4.42 16.49
N ALA A 310 11.20 4.03 16.65
CA ALA A 310 12.28 4.40 15.74
C ALA A 310 11.96 3.98 14.29
N PRO A 311 12.19 4.84 13.28
CA PRO A 311 11.99 4.44 11.90
C PRO A 311 12.91 3.29 11.53
N LYS A 312 12.35 2.28 10.88
CA LYS A 312 13.07 1.07 10.48
C LYS A 312 13.69 1.21 9.08
N LEU A 313 14.87 0.63 8.92
CA LEU A 313 15.67 0.59 7.72
C LEU A 313 15.87 -0.86 7.27
N LEU A 314 15.78 -1.08 5.96
CA LEU A 314 16.15 -2.34 5.29
C LEU A 314 17.22 -2.06 4.24
N ARG A 315 18.33 -2.79 4.29
CA ARG A 315 19.40 -2.75 3.29
C ARG A 315 19.93 -4.14 2.96
N TYR A 316 20.48 -4.28 1.77
CA TYR A 316 21.08 -5.51 1.28
C TYR A 316 22.57 -5.30 1.05
N PHE A 317 23.38 -6.26 1.46
CA PHE A 317 24.83 -6.26 1.28
C PHE A 317 25.27 -7.56 0.61
N PRO A 318 26.20 -7.54 -0.34
CA PRO A 318 26.65 -8.76 -1.00
C PRO A 318 27.32 -9.70 0.01
N VAL A 319 27.09 -11.02 -0.15
CA VAL A 319 27.80 -12.01 0.67
C VAL A 319 29.28 -12.08 0.32
N GLY A 320 29.66 -11.90 -0.96
CA GLY A 320 31.04 -11.96 -1.43
C GLY A 320 31.57 -10.64 -1.99
N ASP A 321 32.86 -10.65 -2.35
CA ASP A 321 33.52 -9.50 -3.01
C ASP A 321 33.06 -9.29 -4.45
N ASP A 322 32.60 -10.36 -5.11
CA ASP A 322 32.09 -10.30 -6.46
C ASP A 322 30.68 -9.70 -6.48
N HIS A 323 30.50 -8.61 -7.23
CA HIS A 323 29.21 -7.98 -7.47
C HIS A 323 28.68 -8.42 -8.84
N PHE A 324 27.87 -9.48 -8.88
CA PHE A 324 27.29 -9.98 -10.14
C PHE A 324 26.22 -9.04 -10.68
N GLU A 325 25.46 -8.44 -9.78
CA GLU A 325 24.60 -7.30 -10.08
C GLU A 325 24.79 -6.20 -9.05
N PRO A 326 24.64 -4.93 -9.46
CA PRO A 326 24.55 -3.84 -8.50
C PRO A 326 23.37 -4.08 -7.55
N ILE A 327 23.68 -4.47 -6.32
CA ILE A 327 22.75 -4.34 -5.20
C ILE A 327 22.66 -2.85 -4.94
N GLU A 328 21.46 -2.30 -4.85
CA GLU A 328 21.20 -0.90 -4.52
C GLU A 328 21.67 -0.62 -3.08
N THR A 329 22.99 -0.49 -2.94
CA THR A 329 23.74 -0.16 -1.73
C THR A 329 24.07 1.32 -1.71
N LYS A 330 24.02 1.98 -2.88
CA LYS A 330 24.20 3.42 -2.97
C LYS A 330 22.94 4.06 -2.38
N PRO A 331 23.04 4.84 -1.29
CA PRO A 331 21.96 5.75 -0.95
C PRO A 331 21.80 6.65 -2.17
N HIS A 332 20.64 6.64 -2.84
CA HIS A 332 20.41 7.31 -4.13
C HIS A 332 21.32 8.54 -4.22
N GLY A 333 22.37 8.39 -5.05
CA GLY A 333 23.39 9.44 -5.19
C GLY A 333 22.65 10.73 -5.48
N LYS A 334 23.05 11.85 -4.83
CA LYS A 334 22.35 13.15 -4.86
C LYS A 334 21.46 13.20 -6.10
N ILE A 335 20.18 12.87 -5.94
CA ILE A 335 19.21 13.19 -6.98
C ILE A 335 19.44 14.67 -7.11
N GLU A 336 19.93 15.14 -8.26
CA GLU A 336 19.95 16.56 -8.53
C GLU A 336 18.52 16.98 -8.25
N GLN A 337 18.30 17.63 -7.10
CA GLN A 337 17.01 18.21 -6.79
C GLN A 337 16.68 18.99 -8.05
N PRO A 338 15.51 18.79 -8.67
CA PRO A 338 15.08 19.70 -9.71
C PRO A 338 15.27 21.10 -9.12
N ASN A 339 16.25 21.85 -9.61
CA ASN A 339 16.64 23.14 -9.01
C ASN A 339 15.50 24.16 -9.10
N GLU A 340 14.41 23.79 -9.76
CA GLU A 340 13.16 24.51 -9.73
C GLU A 340 12.05 23.60 -9.15
N PRO A 341 11.32 24.05 -8.11
CA PRO A 341 10.00 23.52 -7.81
C PRO A 341 9.18 23.50 -9.10
N PRO A 342 8.26 22.54 -9.30
CA PRO A 342 7.41 22.55 -10.50
C PRO A 342 6.77 23.93 -10.65
N LYS A 343 7.04 24.60 -11.77
CA LYS A 343 6.42 25.90 -12.07
C LYS A 343 4.91 25.72 -11.97
N ARG A 344 4.28 26.53 -11.11
CA ARG A 344 2.82 26.61 -10.98
C ARG A 344 2.25 26.71 -12.41
N PRO A 345 1.24 25.92 -12.81
CA PRO A 345 0.63 26.08 -14.12
C PRO A 345 0.08 27.50 -14.19
N THR A 346 0.79 28.40 -14.89
CA THR A 346 0.29 29.74 -15.17
C THR A 346 -0.81 29.54 -16.19
N GLY A 347 -2.05 29.80 -15.78
CA GLY A 347 -3.23 29.74 -16.63
C GLY A 347 -3.28 30.88 -17.66
N GLU A 348 -2.16 31.16 -18.34
CA GLU A 348 -2.06 32.16 -19.40
C GLU A 348 -1.95 31.47 -20.76
N GLY A 349 -3.04 30.80 -21.13
CA GLY A 349 -3.36 30.47 -22.51
C GLY A 349 -4.46 31.40 -23.01
N SER A 350 -4.29 32.71 -22.85
CA SER A 350 -5.21 33.72 -23.38
C SER A 350 -4.42 34.69 -24.27
N GLY A 351 -4.57 34.53 -25.58
CA GLY A 351 -4.15 35.55 -26.54
C GLY A 351 -3.47 35.04 -27.81
N SER A 352 -4.15 34.22 -28.63
CA SER A 352 -3.83 34.16 -30.06
C SER A 352 -5.02 34.65 -30.86
N SER A 353 -4.78 35.71 -31.62
CA SER A 353 -5.75 36.49 -32.37
C SER A 353 -6.54 35.66 -33.39
N HIS A 354 -7.85 35.95 -33.45
CA HIS A 354 -8.69 35.56 -34.56
C HIS A 354 -8.21 36.23 -35.84
N LYS A 355 -7.55 35.49 -36.74
CA LYS A 355 -7.52 35.78 -38.19
C LYS A 355 -7.20 34.51 -38.99
N SER A 356 -7.98 34.31 -40.05
CA SER A 356 -7.87 33.29 -41.12
C SER A 356 -8.05 31.82 -40.72
N ARG A 357 -9.31 31.36 -40.70
CA ARG A 357 -9.68 29.94 -40.83
C ARG A 357 -9.48 29.51 -42.28
N SER A 358 -8.50 28.64 -42.54
CA SER A 358 -8.39 27.94 -43.83
C SER A 358 -9.19 26.63 -43.77
N LEU A 359 -9.79 26.22 -44.89
CA LEU A 359 -10.62 25.01 -44.99
C LEU A 359 -9.86 23.70 -44.73
N ILE A 360 -8.53 23.75 -44.66
CA ILE A 360 -7.66 22.62 -44.28
C ILE A 360 -7.76 22.31 -42.77
N ASP A 361 -8.28 23.25 -41.96
CA ASP A 361 -8.45 23.07 -40.51
C ASP A 361 -9.72 22.29 -40.13
N TYR A 362 -10.62 22.00 -41.07
CA TYR A 362 -11.85 21.26 -40.77
C TYR A 362 -11.59 19.77 -40.48
N PHE A 363 -10.57 19.18 -41.11
CA PHE A 363 -10.16 17.79 -40.88
C PHE A 363 -9.15 17.65 -39.72
N SER A 364 -8.26 18.63 -39.53
CA SER A 364 -7.38 18.73 -38.36
C SER A 364 -8.15 19.01 -37.05
N ALA A 365 -9.28 19.73 -37.13
CA ALA A 365 -10.17 19.92 -35.99
C ALA A 365 -10.92 18.63 -35.59
N ARG A 366 -11.19 17.71 -36.53
CA ARG A 366 -11.87 16.44 -36.20
C ARG A 366 -10.97 15.46 -35.44
N SER A 367 -9.64 15.50 -35.62
CA SER A 367 -8.72 14.72 -34.76
C SER A 367 -8.56 15.33 -33.36
N LEU A 368 -8.82 16.64 -33.19
CA LEU A 368 -8.91 17.31 -31.88
C LEU A 368 -10.25 17.05 -31.14
N PHE A 369 -11.25 16.45 -31.81
CA PHE A 369 -12.51 16.02 -31.20
C PHE A 369 -12.60 14.51 -30.93
N GLN A 370 -11.51 13.75 -31.06
CA GLN A 370 -11.29 12.68 -30.08
C GLN A 370 -11.05 13.39 -28.74
N ARG A 371 -12.14 13.91 -28.14
CA ARG A 371 -12.15 14.35 -26.77
C ARG A 371 -11.55 13.19 -26.02
N ASP A 372 -10.39 13.42 -25.44
CA ASP A 372 -9.80 12.50 -24.51
C ASP A 372 -10.78 12.42 -23.34
N PHE A 373 -11.80 11.55 -23.47
CA PHE A 373 -12.93 11.41 -22.53
C PHE A 373 -12.46 10.90 -21.17
N ARG A 374 -11.17 10.58 -21.06
CA ARG A 374 -10.51 10.20 -19.82
C ARG A 374 -10.60 11.36 -18.83
N PRO A 375 -11.18 11.16 -17.63
CA PRO A 375 -11.13 12.14 -16.57
C PRO A 375 -9.69 12.57 -16.28
N ARG A 376 -9.52 13.86 -16.03
CA ARG A 376 -8.25 14.46 -15.64
C ARG A 376 -8.09 14.33 -14.12
N ILE A 377 -7.14 13.52 -13.68
CA ILE A 377 -6.87 13.27 -12.26
C ILE A 377 -5.64 14.08 -11.87
N THR A 378 -5.83 15.10 -11.05
CA THR A 378 -4.73 15.88 -10.48
C THR A 378 -4.08 15.13 -9.32
N VAL A 379 -2.75 15.00 -9.35
CA VAL A 379 -1.96 14.25 -8.37
C VAL A 379 -1.03 15.21 -7.64
N GLY A 380 -1.12 15.23 -6.31
CA GLY A 380 -0.23 15.98 -5.43
C GLY A 380 0.71 15.04 -4.68
N ARG A 381 1.99 15.40 -4.60
CA ARG A 381 3.01 14.67 -3.86
C ARG A 381 3.67 15.60 -2.86
N TYR A 382 3.67 15.18 -1.60
CA TYR A 382 4.10 16.01 -0.50
C TYR A 382 5.17 15.25 0.28
N VAL A 383 6.41 15.77 0.29
CA VAL A 383 7.57 15.12 0.92
C VAL A 383 8.17 16.06 1.98
N ILE A 384 8.64 15.58 3.13
CA ILE A 384 9.34 16.44 4.09
C ILE A 384 10.81 16.70 3.70
N ASP A 385 11.27 17.95 3.76
CA ASP A 385 12.62 18.38 3.32
C ASP A 385 13.71 18.29 4.41
N SER A 386 13.34 18.00 5.65
CA SER A 386 14.23 18.24 6.79
C SER A 386 14.91 16.98 7.35
N THR A 387 14.74 15.83 6.70
CA THR A 387 15.01 14.53 7.33
C THR A 387 16.12 13.78 6.60
N PHE A 388 16.79 12.88 7.32
CA PHE A 388 17.76 11.96 6.70
C PHE A 388 17.11 11.09 5.60
N TRP A 389 15.81 10.81 5.74
CA TRP A 389 15.00 9.99 4.84
C TRP A 389 14.52 10.72 3.59
N THR A 390 14.72 12.05 3.51
CA THR A 390 14.26 12.87 2.40
C THR A 390 14.63 12.30 1.02
N PRO A 391 15.85 11.78 0.75
CA PRO A 391 16.15 11.16 -0.54
C PRO A 391 15.27 9.93 -0.85
N ASP A 392 15.00 9.08 0.13
CA ASP A 392 14.19 7.87 -0.05
C ASP A 392 12.71 8.25 -0.24
N PHE A 393 12.20 9.26 0.49
CA PHE A 393 10.86 9.82 0.29
C PHE A 393 10.68 10.46 -1.09
N VAL A 394 11.65 11.27 -1.51
CA VAL A 394 11.65 11.89 -2.85
C VAL A 394 11.68 10.79 -3.92
N SER A 395 12.50 9.75 -3.72
CA SER A 395 12.56 8.60 -4.62
C SER A 395 11.20 7.91 -4.73
N ASN A 396 10.59 7.54 -3.59
CA ASN A 396 9.29 6.87 -3.54
C ASN A 396 8.16 7.71 -4.17
N ALA A 397 8.12 9.02 -3.87
CA ALA A 397 7.18 9.95 -4.48
C ALA A 397 7.40 10.10 -6.00
N ASN A 398 8.64 10.05 -6.47
CA ASN A 398 8.95 10.05 -7.90
C ASN A 398 8.56 8.75 -8.57
N ASP A 399 8.82 7.61 -7.95
CA ASP A 399 8.42 6.30 -8.47
C ASP A 399 6.89 6.16 -8.53
N PHE A 400 6.18 6.66 -7.51
CA PHE A 400 4.72 6.79 -7.52
C PHE A 400 4.23 7.62 -8.72
N TRP A 401 4.82 8.80 -8.95
CA TRP A 401 4.45 9.61 -10.11
C TRP A 401 4.80 8.92 -11.42
N ASN A 402 6.00 8.36 -11.56
CA ASN A 402 6.44 7.68 -12.77
C ASN A 402 5.56 6.45 -13.08
N ALA A 403 5.00 5.81 -12.06
CA ALA A 403 4.02 4.75 -12.23
C ALA A 403 2.63 5.25 -12.69
N LEU A 404 2.30 6.55 -12.54
CA LEU A 404 1.07 7.20 -13.02
C LEU A 404 1.26 7.98 -14.34
N ALA A 405 2.42 8.60 -14.53
CA ALA A 405 2.74 9.64 -15.51
C ALA A 405 2.51 9.24 -16.98
N PRO A 406 2.78 7.99 -17.42
CA PRO A 406 2.53 7.62 -18.80
C PRO A 406 1.05 7.65 -19.17
N GLY A 407 0.15 7.86 -18.19
CA GLY A 407 -1.28 7.82 -18.37
C GLY A 407 -1.81 6.40 -18.44
N GLY A 408 -3.10 6.25 -18.20
CA GLY A 408 -3.83 5.01 -18.39
C GLY A 408 -4.92 5.17 -19.44
N PRO A 409 -5.53 4.06 -19.91
CA PRO A 409 -6.68 4.15 -20.81
C PRO A 409 -7.93 4.75 -20.15
N TRP A 410 -7.95 4.85 -18.81
CA TRP A 410 -9.12 5.26 -18.02
C TRP A 410 -9.04 6.68 -17.48
N ALA A 411 -7.84 7.22 -17.35
CA ALA A 411 -7.58 8.48 -16.67
C ALA A 411 -6.32 9.14 -17.22
N LYS A 412 -6.36 10.46 -17.32
CA LYS A 412 -5.19 11.28 -17.59
C LYS A 412 -4.68 11.85 -16.28
N PHE A 413 -3.56 11.31 -15.79
CA PHE A 413 -2.91 11.83 -14.59
C PHE A 413 -2.15 13.11 -14.90
N ILE A 414 -2.29 14.09 -14.01
CA ILE A 414 -1.65 15.40 -14.13
C ILE A 414 -0.87 15.63 -12.86
N ASN A 415 0.44 15.81 -12.99
CA ASN A 415 1.30 16.20 -11.87
C ASN A 415 0.90 17.63 -11.51
N ALA A 416 0.04 17.77 -10.52
CA ALA A 416 -0.44 19.08 -10.13
C ALA A 416 0.61 19.79 -9.28
N GLN A 417 1.26 19.04 -8.38
CA GLN A 417 2.06 19.60 -7.29
C GLN A 417 3.13 18.60 -6.82
N PHE A 418 4.35 19.10 -6.63
CA PHE A 418 5.37 18.49 -5.78
C PHE A 418 5.78 19.55 -4.76
N PHE A 419 5.58 19.27 -3.47
CA PHE A 419 5.87 20.22 -2.42
C PHE A 419 6.67 19.62 -1.28
N TRP A 420 7.55 20.44 -0.72
CA TRP A 420 8.02 20.24 0.62
C TRP A 420 6.86 20.42 1.60
N VAL A 421 6.63 19.43 2.43
CA VAL A 421 5.54 19.39 3.40
C VAL A 421 5.77 20.41 4.51
N PHE A 422 4.74 21.18 4.81
CA PHE A 422 4.60 21.99 6.02
C PHE A 422 3.20 21.80 6.61
N ASP A 423 3.05 21.95 7.92
CA ASP A 423 1.82 21.72 8.69
C ASP A 423 0.64 22.50 8.09
N TRP A 424 0.85 23.80 7.84
CA TRP A 424 -0.20 24.71 7.39
C TRP A 424 -0.84 24.32 6.05
N MET A 425 -0.19 23.45 5.27
CA MET A 425 -0.70 22.94 3.99
C MET A 425 -1.92 22.03 4.16
N PHE A 426 -2.12 21.44 5.34
CA PHE A 426 -3.23 20.52 5.59
C PHE A 426 -4.35 21.12 6.43
N ASN A 427 -4.19 22.37 6.86
CA ASN A 427 -5.05 23.03 7.83
C ASN A 427 -5.66 24.26 7.14
N ILE A 428 -5.16 25.45 7.48
CA ILE A 428 -5.63 26.74 6.98
C ILE A 428 -5.49 26.85 5.44
N PHE A 429 -4.51 26.18 4.84
CA PHE A 429 -4.30 26.19 3.39
C PHE A 429 -4.62 24.86 2.70
N ALA A 430 -5.41 23.98 3.33
CA ALA A 430 -5.81 22.69 2.75
C ALA A 430 -6.39 22.84 1.33
N ASN A 431 -7.31 23.79 1.12
CA ASN A 431 -7.97 24.03 -0.17
C ASN A 431 -7.05 24.51 -1.30
N PHE A 432 -5.87 25.01 -0.96
CA PHE A 432 -4.85 25.42 -1.95
C PHE A 432 -3.77 24.34 -2.17
N ASN A 433 -3.73 23.33 -1.31
CA ASN A 433 -2.72 22.28 -1.28
C ASN A 433 -3.38 20.90 -1.39
N VAL A 434 -3.39 20.10 -0.32
CA VAL A 434 -3.84 18.70 -0.36
C VAL A 434 -5.29 18.56 -0.85
N ASN A 435 -6.18 19.49 -0.47
CA ASN A 435 -7.58 19.45 -0.87
C ASN A 435 -7.81 20.03 -2.28
N SER A 436 -6.77 20.55 -2.94
CA SER A 436 -6.86 21.10 -4.31
C SER A 436 -6.62 20.05 -5.41
N VAL A 437 -6.11 18.88 -5.05
CA VAL A 437 -5.81 17.76 -5.95
C VAL A 437 -6.85 16.64 -5.82
N ASN A 438 -6.92 15.71 -6.77
CA ASN A 438 -7.81 14.56 -6.70
C ASN A 438 -7.22 13.39 -5.91
N PHE A 439 -5.91 13.21 -6.02
CA PHE A 439 -5.15 12.13 -5.38
C PHE A 439 -3.90 12.70 -4.73
N ALA A 440 -3.75 12.50 -3.42
CA ALA A 440 -2.58 12.94 -2.68
C ALA A 440 -1.75 11.76 -2.16
N LEU A 441 -0.42 11.88 -2.28
CA LEU A 441 0.57 11.05 -1.58
C LEU A 441 1.38 11.93 -0.63
N ILE A 442 1.48 11.54 0.63
CA ILE A 442 2.36 12.15 1.63
C ILE A 442 3.43 11.14 2.04
N GLU A 443 4.69 11.60 2.07
CA GLU A 443 5.86 10.83 2.51
C GLU A 443 6.55 11.58 3.66
N VAL A 444 6.37 11.10 4.90
CA VAL A 444 6.91 11.74 6.11
C VAL A 444 7.30 10.69 7.18
N PRO A 445 8.31 10.96 8.03
CA PRO A 445 8.66 10.05 9.11
C PRO A 445 7.70 10.24 10.28
N GLY A 446 6.78 9.30 10.46
CA GLY A 446 5.80 9.34 11.54
C GLY A 446 4.68 10.36 11.30
N SER A 447 4.01 10.81 12.36
CA SER A 447 2.86 11.72 12.23
C SER A 447 3.16 13.14 12.70
N PRO A 448 3.85 13.96 11.90
CA PRO A 448 4.16 15.30 12.35
C PRO A 448 2.97 16.27 12.23
N PHE A 449 1.96 16.06 11.37
CA PHE A 449 1.10 17.20 10.95
C PHE A 449 -0.42 17.00 10.92
N LEU A 450 -0.97 15.79 11.07
CA LEU A 450 -2.41 15.59 10.85
C LEU A 450 -3.10 14.55 11.73
N VAL A 451 -2.43 13.47 12.12
CA VAL A 451 -3.11 12.33 12.74
C VAL A 451 -2.10 11.50 13.52
N GLU A 452 -1.82 11.82 14.78
CA GLU A 452 -0.89 11.00 15.58
C GLU A 452 -1.66 9.90 16.30
N THR A 453 -1.24 8.64 16.16
CA THR A 453 -1.67 7.58 17.09
C THR A 453 -0.78 7.57 18.32
N THR A 454 -1.07 8.43 19.29
CA THR A 454 -0.30 8.42 20.55
C THR A 454 -0.59 7.12 21.31
N GLY A 455 0.46 6.37 21.68
CA GLY A 455 0.33 5.22 22.58
C GLY A 455 -0.42 4.00 22.04
N GLY A 456 -0.48 3.82 20.71
CA GLY A 456 -0.88 2.55 20.09
C GLY A 456 -2.36 2.38 19.74
N SER A 457 -3.22 3.41 19.90
CA SER A 457 -4.62 3.36 19.42
C SER A 457 -5.32 4.71 19.27
N LEU A 458 -4.88 5.77 19.97
CA LEU A 458 -5.62 7.04 20.00
C LEU A 458 -5.20 7.98 18.88
N VAL A 459 -6.06 8.15 17.88
CA VAL A 459 -5.91 9.20 16.86
C VAL A 459 -6.18 10.57 17.44
N ASN A 460 -5.18 11.44 17.31
CA ASN A 460 -5.34 12.87 17.47
C ASN A 460 -5.47 13.55 16.10
N ILE A 461 -6.71 13.84 15.70
CA ILE A 461 -6.98 14.75 14.57
C ILE A 461 -7.02 16.18 15.12
N PRO A 462 -6.13 17.08 14.64
CA PRO A 462 -6.08 18.45 15.10
C PRO A 462 -7.43 19.14 15.03
N SER A 463 -7.77 19.90 16.07
CA SER A 463 -8.99 20.70 16.10
C SER A 463 -9.03 21.80 15.03
N ASN A 464 -7.89 22.09 14.40
CA ASN A 464 -7.73 23.10 13.34
C ASN A 464 -7.72 22.50 11.92
N ILE A 465 -8.22 21.27 11.71
CA ILE A 465 -8.54 20.80 10.36
C ILE A 465 -9.52 21.77 9.68
N ILE A 466 -9.51 21.79 8.35
CA ILE A 466 -10.40 22.67 7.61
C ILE A 466 -11.88 22.40 7.98
N PRO A 467 -12.68 23.43 8.34
CA PRO A 467 -14.08 23.25 8.67
C PRO A 467 -14.82 22.56 7.52
N GLY A 468 -15.55 21.48 7.79
CA GLY A 468 -16.25 20.69 6.77
C GLY A 468 -15.45 19.53 6.18
N GLY A 469 -14.17 19.34 6.55
CA GLY A 469 -13.37 18.19 6.16
C GLY A 469 -12.78 18.26 4.74
N PHE A 470 -12.20 17.16 4.27
CA PHE A 470 -11.56 17.08 2.95
C PHE A 470 -12.52 16.54 1.89
N GLY A 471 -12.37 17.05 0.68
CA GLY A 471 -13.06 16.57 -0.51
C GLY A 471 -13.99 17.58 -1.19
N PRO A 472 -14.73 17.12 -2.22
CA PRO A 472 -15.51 17.97 -3.11
C PRO A 472 -16.67 18.74 -2.46
N ASN A 473 -17.26 18.24 -1.37
CA ASN A 473 -18.35 18.90 -0.68
C ASN A 473 -17.90 20.13 0.12
N ASN A 474 -16.59 20.26 0.36
CA ASN A 474 -16.00 21.38 1.10
C ASN A 474 -15.15 22.29 0.19
N GLY A 475 -15.52 22.41 -1.08
CA GLY A 475 -14.82 23.24 -2.07
C GLY A 475 -13.47 22.69 -2.54
N GLY A 476 -13.11 21.47 -2.12
CA GLY A 476 -11.92 20.76 -2.55
C GLY A 476 -12.14 19.85 -3.76
N LYS A 477 -11.16 18.98 -4.02
CA LYS A 477 -11.17 17.96 -5.07
C LYS A 477 -10.68 16.59 -4.59
N LEU A 478 -10.18 16.51 -3.36
CA LEU A 478 -9.49 15.32 -2.84
C LEU A 478 -10.48 14.18 -2.68
N GLY A 479 -10.31 13.13 -3.48
CA GLY A 479 -11.06 11.88 -3.34
C GLY A 479 -10.26 10.84 -2.56
N TYR A 480 -8.94 10.81 -2.75
CA TYR A 480 -8.09 9.73 -2.26
C TYR A 480 -6.81 10.26 -1.66
N TRP A 481 -6.40 9.69 -0.54
CA TRP A 481 -5.25 10.18 0.20
C TRP A 481 -4.41 9.03 0.78
N ILE A 482 -3.21 8.85 0.24
CA ILE A 482 -2.19 7.95 0.81
C ILE A 482 -1.30 8.75 1.75
N ILE A 483 -1.18 8.28 2.98
CA ILE A 483 -0.25 8.80 3.99
C ILE A 483 0.78 7.71 4.26
N ASP A 484 1.90 7.74 3.53
CA ASP A 484 3.02 6.82 3.71
C ASP A 484 3.88 7.29 4.89
N ALA A 485 3.36 7.02 6.08
CA ALA A 485 4.02 7.35 7.33
C ALA A 485 3.65 6.38 8.46
N SER A 486 4.51 6.29 9.47
CA SER A 486 4.33 5.34 10.57
C SER A 486 3.16 5.72 11.48
N SER A 487 2.33 4.74 11.84
CA SER A 487 1.31 4.83 12.90
C SER A 487 0.32 5.99 12.71
N VAL A 488 -0.15 6.19 11.48
CA VAL A 488 -1.07 7.29 11.14
C VAL A 488 -2.51 6.87 11.27
N VAL A 489 -2.84 5.63 10.89
CA VAL A 489 -4.22 5.19 10.81
C VAL A 489 -4.46 4.09 11.86
N PRO A 490 -5.29 4.34 12.89
CA PRO A 490 -5.50 3.43 13.98
C PRO A 490 -6.40 2.29 13.51
N LYS A 491 -6.23 1.12 14.13
CA LYS A 491 -7.26 0.07 14.02
C LYS A 491 -8.59 0.53 14.61
N TRP A 492 -8.56 1.12 15.82
CA TRP A 492 -9.72 1.64 16.56
C TRP A 492 -9.27 2.66 17.63
N PRO A 493 -10.11 3.64 18.02
CA PRO A 493 -11.44 3.97 17.48
C PRO A 493 -11.39 4.75 16.15
N ILE A 494 -12.44 4.62 15.34
CA ILE A 494 -12.51 5.23 13.99
C ILE A 494 -13.26 6.58 13.99
N ASP A 495 -14.00 6.87 15.07
CA ASP A 495 -14.78 8.10 15.25
C ASP A 495 -13.99 9.40 15.01
N PRO A 496 -12.70 9.50 15.41
CA PRO A 496 -11.92 10.69 15.13
C PRO A 496 -11.84 11.05 13.64
N TRP A 497 -12.00 10.09 12.71
CA TRP A 497 -11.91 10.32 11.27
C TRP A 497 -13.15 10.97 10.65
N PHE A 498 -14.30 10.97 11.32
CA PHE A 498 -15.54 11.53 10.76
C PHE A 498 -15.36 12.98 10.26
N PRO A 499 -14.75 13.91 11.02
CA PRO A 499 -14.50 15.27 10.56
C PRO A 499 -13.62 15.36 9.31
N VAL A 500 -12.69 14.42 9.11
CA VAL A 500 -11.81 14.39 7.92
C VAL A 500 -12.62 14.02 6.67
N PHE A 501 -13.56 13.08 6.78
CA PHE A 501 -14.38 12.60 5.67
C PHE A 501 -15.61 13.47 5.35
N CYS A 502 -16.00 14.39 6.23
CA CYS A 502 -17.18 15.24 6.07
C CYS A 502 -17.23 15.98 4.71
N GLY A 503 -16.06 16.27 4.12
CA GLY A 503 -15.96 16.98 2.85
C GLY A 503 -16.18 16.10 1.63
N GLY A 504 -16.51 14.83 1.79
CA GLY A 504 -16.76 13.90 0.68
C GLY A 504 -15.50 13.19 0.17
N LEU A 505 -14.47 13.05 1.01
CA LEU A 505 -13.34 12.17 0.77
C LEU A 505 -13.81 10.71 0.64
N HIS A 506 -13.22 9.94 -0.27
CA HIS A 506 -13.60 8.55 -0.51
C HIS A 506 -12.76 7.58 0.32
N THR A 507 -11.45 7.81 0.43
CA THR A 507 -10.58 6.85 1.12
C THR A 507 -9.32 7.53 1.65
N ILE A 508 -8.91 7.12 2.86
CA ILE A 508 -7.58 7.36 3.43
C ILE A 508 -6.87 6.04 3.59
N LEU A 509 -5.60 6.01 3.21
CA LEU A 509 -4.75 4.84 3.20
C LEU A 509 -3.46 5.14 3.95
N GLY A 510 -2.98 4.22 4.77
CA GLY A 510 -1.74 4.41 5.50
C GLY A 510 -1.34 3.19 6.31
N TRP A 511 -0.50 3.42 7.31
CA TRP A 511 0.06 2.38 8.16
C TRP A 511 -0.43 2.52 9.61
N ASN A 512 -0.75 1.39 10.25
CA ASN A 512 -1.12 1.31 11.67
C ASN A 512 0.11 1.11 12.60
N ASP A 513 1.30 0.94 12.06
CA ASP A 513 2.54 0.75 12.83
C ASP A 513 3.72 1.36 12.04
N VAL A 514 4.95 0.88 12.20
CA VAL A 514 6.13 1.40 11.50
C VAL A 514 6.05 1.19 9.99
N ALA A 515 6.10 2.30 9.24
CA ALA A 515 6.34 2.29 7.82
C ALA A 515 7.86 2.12 7.57
N PHE A 516 8.25 1.12 6.78
CA PHE A 516 9.60 1.09 6.21
C PHE A 516 9.66 2.02 5.00
N PHE A 517 10.55 2.99 5.04
CA PHE A 517 10.78 3.92 3.94
C PHE A 517 11.79 3.30 2.97
N SER A 518 11.63 3.47 1.65
CA SER A 518 12.23 2.68 0.54
C SER A 518 11.52 1.37 0.16
N ASN A 519 10.21 1.28 0.40
CA ASN A 519 9.37 0.20 -0.11
C ASN A 519 8.85 0.48 -1.53
N THR A 520 8.14 -0.49 -2.13
CA THR A 520 7.55 -0.31 -3.47
C THR A 520 6.02 -0.22 -3.45
N VAL A 521 5.42 -0.07 -2.29
CA VAL A 521 3.97 -0.20 -2.07
C VAL A 521 3.21 0.90 -2.78
N VAL A 522 3.56 2.17 -2.56
CA VAL A 522 2.87 3.29 -3.22
C VAL A 522 3.06 3.23 -4.73
N THR A 523 4.26 2.89 -5.21
CA THR A 523 4.56 2.72 -6.63
C THR A 523 3.73 1.60 -7.27
N ARG A 524 3.61 0.43 -6.61
CA ARG A 524 2.76 -0.68 -7.06
C ARG A 524 1.28 -0.30 -7.03
N THR A 525 0.84 0.45 -6.00
CA THR A 525 -0.52 1.00 -5.90
C THR A 525 -0.84 1.90 -7.10
N ALA A 526 0.03 2.86 -7.40
CA ALA A 526 -0.08 3.77 -8.55
C ALA A 526 -0.14 3.02 -9.87
N ARG A 527 0.77 2.05 -10.06
CA ARG A 527 0.79 1.20 -11.26
C ARG A 527 -0.53 0.45 -11.43
N ALA A 528 -1.05 -0.14 -10.35
CA ALA A 528 -2.29 -0.89 -10.39
C ALA A 528 -3.51 0.00 -10.74
N ILE A 529 -3.57 1.21 -10.19
CA ILE A 529 -4.59 2.19 -10.51
C ILE A 529 -4.50 2.60 -12.00
N ARG A 530 -3.30 2.93 -12.49
CA ARG A 530 -3.09 3.40 -13.87
C ARG A 530 -3.42 2.32 -14.90
N LEU A 531 -2.78 1.16 -14.77
CA LEU A 531 -2.84 0.11 -15.78
C LEU A 531 -4.20 -0.60 -15.74
N PHE A 532 -4.76 -0.82 -14.56
CA PHE A 532 -5.88 -1.75 -14.38
C PHE A 532 -7.17 -1.09 -13.90
N ASN A 533 -7.18 0.23 -13.69
CA ASN A 533 -8.32 0.94 -13.11
C ASN A 533 -8.79 0.32 -11.78
N LYS A 534 -7.85 -0.28 -11.03
CA LYS A 534 -8.16 -0.98 -9.79
C LYS A 534 -8.72 0.01 -8.77
N PRO A 535 -9.74 -0.37 -7.97
CA PRO A 535 -10.20 0.46 -6.86
C PRO A 535 -9.05 0.84 -5.92
N VAL A 536 -9.07 2.06 -5.40
CA VAL A 536 -7.90 2.67 -4.75
C VAL A 536 -7.53 1.96 -3.45
N ALA A 537 -8.52 1.67 -2.59
CA ALA A 537 -8.28 0.96 -1.33
C ALA A 537 -7.72 -0.47 -1.54
N PRO A 538 -8.34 -1.31 -2.39
CA PRO A 538 -7.78 -2.61 -2.74
C PRO A 538 -6.40 -2.57 -3.40
N ALA A 539 -6.13 -1.59 -4.27
CA ALA A 539 -4.83 -1.45 -4.92
C ALA A 539 -3.70 -1.28 -3.90
N PHE A 540 -3.94 -0.48 -2.85
CA PHE A 540 -2.97 -0.25 -1.78
C PHE A 540 -2.81 -1.44 -0.85
N LEU A 541 -3.93 -2.03 -0.41
CA LEU A 541 -3.91 -3.22 0.44
C LEU A 541 -3.14 -4.35 -0.23
N ASP A 542 -3.35 -4.61 -1.52
CA ASP A 542 -2.67 -5.68 -2.25
C ASP A 542 -1.17 -5.36 -2.46
N ALA A 543 -0.84 -4.11 -2.76
CA ALA A 543 0.54 -3.67 -2.89
C ALA A 543 1.33 -3.82 -1.56
N ALA A 544 0.72 -3.42 -0.44
CA ALA A 544 1.31 -3.52 0.89
C ALA A 544 1.51 -4.98 1.31
N TYR A 545 0.53 -5.82 1.01
CA TYR A 545 0.58 -7.24 1.31
C TYR A 545 1.73 -7.96 0.59
N THR A 546 1.92 -7.66 -0.70
CA THR A 546 2.97 -8.28 -1.52
C THR A 546 4.37 -7.69 -1.27
N ASP A 547 4.50 -6.71 -0.38
CA ASP A 547 5.81 -6.20 0.05
C ASP A 547 6.30 -7.02 1.26
N PRO A 548 7.47 -7.69 1.16
CA PRO A 548 8.02 -8.48 2.26
C PRO A 548 8.21 -7.71 3.57
N SER A 549 8.32 -6.39 3.50
CA SER A 549 8.64 -5.52 4.64
C SER A 549 7.39 -5.10 5.43
N HIS A 550 6.18 -5.21 4.86
CA HIS A 550 4.98 -4.51 5.37
C HIS A 550 3.75 -5.39 5.61
N ARG A 551 3.93 -6.71 5.68
CA ARG A 551 2.87 -7.72 5.59
C ARG A 551 1.66 -7.58 6.55
N HIS A 552 1.68 -6.68 7.54
CA HIS A 552 0.66 -6.60 8.61
C HIS A 552 0.17 -5.19 8.97
N LEU A 553 0.62 -4.16 8.25
CA LEU A 553 0.53 -2.79 8.76
C LEU A 553 -0.37 -1.87 7.96
N ALA A 554 -0.73 -2.24 6.72
CA ALA A 554 -1.58 -1.43 5.87
C ALA A 554 -3.03 -1.43 6.35
N ILE A 555 -3.61 -0.24 6.33
CA ILE A 555 -4.97 0.01 6.79
C ILE A 555 -5.60 1.07 5.90
N VAL A 556 -6.89 0.91 5.63
CA VAL A 556 -7.68 1.86 4.85
C VAL A 556 -8.96 2.19 5.60
N VAL A 557 -9.31 3.47 5.59
CA VAL A 557 -10.56 4.02 6.15
C VAL A 557 -11.37 4.58 4.99
N PHE A 558 -12.66 4.27 4.92
CA PHE A 558 -13.54 4.75 3.84
C PHE A 558 -15.01 4.76 4.29
N PRO A 559 -15.89 5.59 3.71
CA PRO A 559 -17.32 5.54 3.99
C PRO A 559 -17.93 4.21 3.54
N CYS A 560 -18.90 3.67 4.28
CA CYS A 560 -19.46 2.36 3.95
C CYS A 560 -20.01 2.28 2.51
N GLY A 561 -19.67 1.19 1.83
CA GLY A 561 -20.02 0.96 0.42
C GLY A 561 -19.07 1.58 -0.60
N HIS A 562 -17.98 2.22 -0.16
CA HIS A 562 -17.00 2.89 -1.02
C HIS A 562 -15.64 2.17 -1.12
N PHE A 563 -15.53 0.93 -0.64
CA PHE A 563 -14.29 0.14 -0.78
C PHE A 563 -13.90 -0.09 -2.24
N GLY A 564 -14.91 -0.26 -3.10
CA GLY A 564 -14.73 -0.50 -4.54
C GLY A 564 -14.55 0.76 -5.38
N ASP A 565 -14.38 1.93 -4.76
CA ASP A 565 -14.24 3.17 -5.52
C ASP A 565 -12.92 3.27 -6.28
N ARG A 566 -13.03 3.62 -7.56
CA ARG A 566 -11.92 3.77 -8.49
C ARG A 566 -11.47 5.21 -8.56
N ILE A 567 -10.25 5.45 -9.01
CA ILE A 567 -9.69 6.82 -9.09
C ILE A 567 -10.54 7.80 -9.91
N THR A 568 -11.41 7.30 -10.79
CA THR A 568 -12.34 8.10 -11.60
C THR A 568 -13.64 8.45 -10.89
N HIS A 569 -13.95 7.81 -9.75
CA HIS A 569 -15.07 8.17 -8.87
C HIS A 569 -14.65 9.37 -8.03
N LEU A 570 -14.83 10.57 -8.59
CA LEU A 570 -14.44 11.85 -7.97
C LEU A 570 -15.65 12.71 -7.54
N LYS A 571 -16.87 12.24 -7.81
CA LYS A 571 -18.06 12.97 -7.38
C LYS A 571 -18.17 12.88 -5.87
N GLY A 572 -18.31 14.04 -5.22
CA GLY A 572 -18.42 14.12 -3.76
C GLY A 572 -19.47 13.14 -3.23
N LEU A 573 -19.07 12.36 -2.23
CA LEU A 573 -19.97 11.46 -1.54
C LEU A 573 -21.05 12.28 -0.83
N ASN A 574 -22.32 11.98 -1.06
CA ASN A 574 -23.41 12.69 -0.38
C ASN A 574 -23.48 12.22 1.09
N TRP A 575 -22.59 12.76 1.91
CA TRP A 575 -22.34 12.36 3.30
C TRP A 575 -23.58 12.53 4.20
N GLY A 576 -24.52 13.39 3.80
CA GLY A 576 -25.78 13.62 4.52
C GLY A 576 -26.70 12.40 4.67
N LYS A 577 -26.41 11.26 3.99
CA LYS A 577 -27.23 10.03 4.07
C LYS A 577 -26.53 8.80 4.66
N ARG A 578 -25.20 8.80 4.85
CA ARG A 578 -24.46 7.63 5.36
C ARG A 578 -23.44 8.06 6.42
N LYS A 579 -23.81 7.89 7.69
CA LYS A 579 -22.95 8.18 8.85
C LYS A 579 -22.17 6.93 9.28
N CYS A 580 -21.53 6.24 8.35
CA CYS A 580 -20.67 5.13 8.76
C CYS A 580 -19.36 5.11 7.97
N LEU A 581 -18.29 4.90 8.73
CA LEU A 581 -16.96 4.59 8.24
C LEU A 581 -16.73 3.09 8.40
N SER A 582 -15.97 2.54 7.46
CA SER A 582 -15.48 1.17 7.49
C SER A 582 -13.97 1.22 7.47
N VAL A 583 -13.37 0.26 8.16
CA VAL A 583 -11.93 0.04 8.18
C VAL A 583 -11.65 -1.35 7.65
N ARG A 584 -10.65 -1.44 6.78
CA ARG A 584 -10.12 -2.71 6.29
C ARG A 584 -8.61 -2.72 6.48
N TYR A 585 -8.09 -3.86 6.89
CA TYR A 585 -6.67 -4.12 7.04
C TYR A 585 -6.44 -5.62 6.82
N TRP A 586 -5.21 -5.97 6.51
CA TRP A 586 -4.80 -7.37 6.45
C TRP A 586 -4.51 -7.90 7.85
N LYS A 587 -5.19 -8.98 8.27
CA LYS A 587 -4.93 -9.68 9.53
C LYS A 587 -4.23 -11.01 9.22
N THR A 588 -3.04 -11.23 9.76
CA THR A 588 -2.50 -12.59 9.92
C THR A 588 -3.08 -13.19 11.19
N GLY A 589 -3.52 -14.45 11.14
CA GLY A 589 -4.02 -15.14 12.32
C GLY A 589 -2.96 -16.00 13.01
N PRO A 590 -3.29 -16.58 14.17
CA PRO A 590 -3.98 -15.93 15.30
C PRO A 590 -3.11 -14.88 15.99
#